data_AF-A0A2N6AS91-F1
#
_entry.id   AF-A0A2N6AS91-F1
#
_cell.length_a   1.000
_cell.length_b   1.000
_cell.length_c   1.000
_cell.angle_alpha   90.00
_cell.angle_beta   90.00
_cell.angle_gamma   90.00
#
_symmetry.space_group_name_H-M   'P 1'
#
loop_
_entity.id
_entity.type
_entity.pdbx_description
1 polymer ?
#
loop_
_entity_poly.entity_id
_entity_poly.type
_entity_poly.pdbx_seq_one_letter_code
_entity_poly.pdbx_strand_id
1 'polypeptide(L)' 'YLPHFKMTYDLRPELQKIADSWPDSLDDSAARNEWGWKPEYDLDSMTVDMLEKLSKKLDIKEKVS' A
#
# COMPACT_ATOMS: atom_id res chain seq x y z
N TYR A 1 10.21 -4.30 1.77
CA TYR A 1 9.82 -5.00 0.54
C TYR A 1 9.73 -6.49 0.85
N LEU A 2 8.61 -7.14 0.52
CA LEU A 2 8.38 -8.57 0.76
C LEU A 2 7.92 -9.26 -0.54
N PRO A 3 8.85 -9.61 -1.45
CA PRO A 3 8.54 -10.13 -2.79
C PRO A 3 7.72 -11.43 -2.79
N HIS A 4 7.78 -12.19 -1.69
CA HIS A 4 7.16 -13.51 -1.57
C HIS A 4 6.05 -13.55 -0.52
N PHE A 5 5.53 -12.38 -0.13
CA PHE A 5 4.42 -12.31 0.81
C PHE A 5 3.19 -13.00 0.24
N LYS A 6 2.61 -13.91 1.02
CA LYS A 6 1.33 -14.55 0.72
C LYS A 6 0.40 -14.35 1.90
N MET A 7 -0.82 -13.91 1.63
CA MET A 7 -1.86 -13.77 2.62
C MET A 7 -3.15 -14.36 2.07
N THR A 8 -3.85 -15.10 2.91
CA THR A 8 -5.25 -15.47 2.66
C THR A 8 -6.13 -14.44 3.33
N TYR A 9 -7.02 -13.82 2.55
CA TYR A 9 -7.98 -12.85 3.06
C TYR A 9 -9.39 -13.41 2.91
N ASP A 10 -10.19 -13.34 3.98
CA ASP A 10 -11.61 -13.69 3.94
C ASP A 10 -12.40 -12.45 3.50
N LEU A 11 -12.71 -12.39 2.21
CA LEU A 11 -13.38 -11.24 1.60
C LEU A 11 -14.87 -11.26 1.98
N ARG A 12 -15.29 -10.25 2.72
CA ARG A 12 -16.71 -9.94 2.86
C ARG A 12 -17.29 -9.53 1.50
N PRO A 13 -18.23 -10.29 0.90
CA PRO A 13 -18.69 -10.06 -0.47
C PRO A 13 -19.26 -8.66 -0.70
N GLU A 14 -19.88 -8.06 0.31
CA GLU A 14 -20.41 -6.69 0.24
C GLU A 14 -19.32 -5.62 0.11
N LEU A 15 -18.16 -5.80 0.76
CA LEU A 15 -17.04 -4.87 0.63
C LEU A 15 -16.32 -5.05 -0.70
N GLN A 16 -16.18 -6.29 -1.18
CA GLN A 16 -15.57 -6.55 -2.48
C GLN A 16 -16.38 -5.89 -3.60
N LYS A 17 -17.71 -5.95 -3.56
CA LYS A 17 -18.57 -5.25 -4.53
C LYS A 17 -18.36 -3.73 -4.55
N ILE A 18 -18.05 -3.13 -3.40
CA ILE A 18 -17.71 -1.70 -3.32
C ILE A 18 -16.35 -1.45 -3.98
N ALA A 19 -15.35 -2.28 -3.68
CA ALA A 19 -14.03 -2.17 -4.30
C ALA A 19 -14.09 -2.35 -5.83
N ASP A 20 -14.86 -3.33 -6.31
CA ASP A 20 -15.07 -3.61 -7.74
C ASP A 20 -15.78 -2.45 -8.47
N SER A 21 -16.44 -1.55 -7.74
CA SER A 21 -17.09 -0.38 -8.32
C SER A 21 -16.16 0.82 -8.53
N TRP A 22 -14.94 0.77 -7.95
CA TRP A 22 -13.95 1.83 -8.07
C TRP A 22 -13.07 1.61 -9.30
N PRO A 23 -12.49 2.67 -9.88
CA PRO A 23 -11.56 2.54 -10.99
C PRO A 23 -10.25 1.87 -10.54
N ASP A 24 -9.72 0.97 -11.38
CA ASP A 24 -8.45 0.26 -11.12
C ASP A 24 -7.24 1.20 -11.04
N SER A 25 -7.31 2.34 -11.72
CA SER A 25 -6.26 3.36 -11.73
C SER A 25 -6.86 4.74 -11.97
N LEU A 26 -6.16 5.78 -11.50
CA LEU A 26 -6.54 7.17 -11.70
C LEU A 26 -5.50 7.84 -12.60
N ASP A 27 -5.96 8.58 -13.61
CA ASP A 27 -5.11 9.49 -14.36
C ASP A 27 -4.86 10.76 -13.53
N ASP A 28 -3.63 10.91 -13.03
CA ASP A 28 -3.20 12.05 -12.23
C ASP A 28 -2.45 13.12 -13.03
N SER A 29 -2.50 13.08 -14.37
CA SER A 29 -1.77 14.00 -15.26
C SER A 29 -2.13 15.48 -15.05
N ALA A 30 -3.41 15.81 -14.83
CA ALA A 30 -3.83 17.17 -14.54
C ALA A 30 -3.16 17.72 -13.27
N ALA A 31 -3.10 16.92 -12.21
CA ALA A 31 -2.46 17.29 -10.95
C ALA A 31 -0.95 17.51 -11.09
N ARG A 32 -0.28 16.68 -11.91
CA ARG A 32 1.14 16.83 -12.24
C ARG A 32 1.41 18.14 -12.98
N ASN A 33 0.52 18.50 -13.91
CA ASN A 33 0.69 19.67 -14.78
C ASN A 33 0.33 20.99 -14.10
N GLU A 34 -0.75 21.01 -13.31
CA GLU A 34 -1.31 22.25 -12.77
C GLU A 34 -0.62 22.72 -11.49
N TRP A 35 -0.23 21.78 -10.62
CA TRP A 35 0.33 22.10 -9.31
C TRP A 35 1.55 21.26 -8.93
N GLY A 36 2.13 20.55 -9.91
CA GLY A 36 3.40 19.86 -9.73
C GLY A 36 3.32 18.63 -8.84
N TRP A 37 2.16 17.96 -8.79
CA TRP A 37 2.02 16.71 -8.05
C TRP A 37 3.12 15.72 -8.42
N LYS A 38 3.88 15.24 -7.43
CA LYS A 38 4.97 14.28 -7.63
C LYS A 38 5.03 13.30 -6.46
N PRO A 39 4.36 12.14 -6.55
CA PRO A 39 4.46 11.13 -5.51
C PRO A 39 5.90 10.59 -5.45
N GLU A 40 6.48 10.55 -4.24
CA GLU A 40 7.86 10.08 -4.01
C GLU A 40 7.92 8.62 -3.53
N TYR A 41 6.79 8.08 -3.09
CA TYR A 41 6.68 6.71 -2.61
C TYR A 41 6.05 5.83 -3.69
N ASP A 42 6.74 4.74 -4.03
CA ASP A 42 6.18 3.64 -4.78
C ASP A 42 5.68 2.55 -3.80
N LEU A 43 5.14 1.46 -4.34
CA LEU A 43 4.61 0.37 -3.52
C LEU A 43 5.69 -0.27 -2.63
N ASP A 44 6.93 -0.35 -3.11
CA ASP A 44 8.02 -1.02 -2.42
C ASP A 44 8.56 -0.16 -1.29
N SER A 45 8.81 1.12 -1.55
CA SER A 45 9.29 2.08 -0.56
C SER A 45 8.25 2.35 0.52
N MET A 46 6.97 2.42 0.14
CA MET A 46 5.85 2.46 1.10
C MET A 46 5.80 1.20 1.96
N THR A 47 5.99 0.01 1.37
CA THR A 47 5.97 -1.26 2.12
C THR A 47 7.11 -1.31 3.15
N VAL A 48 8.31 -0.85 2.80
CA VAL A 48 9.43 -0.77 3.73
C VAL A 48 9.11 0.17 4.89
N ASP A 49 8.68 1.40 4.60
CA ASP A 49 8.38 2.40 5.64
C ASP A 49 7.27 1.91 6.57
N MET A 50 6.17 1.37 6.03
CA MET A 50 5.04 0.87 6.82
C MET A 50 5.46 -0.25 7.78
N LEU A 51 6.26 -1.22 7.32
CA LEU A 51 6.75 -2.30 8.19
C LEU A 51 7.65 -1.75 9.29
N GLU A 52 8.54 -0.81 8.98
CA GLU A 52 9.39 -0.18 9.99
C GLU A 52 8.57 0.53 11.07
N LYS A 53 7.57 1.33 10.67
CA LYS A 53 6.69 2.06 11.59
C LYS A 53 5.85 1.12 12.44
N LEU A 54 5.28 0.06 11.84
CA LEU A 54 4.46 -0.92 12.55
C LEU A 54 5.29 -1.74 13.53
N SER A 55 6.49 -2.18 13.17
CA SER A 55 7.38 -2.92 14.08
C SER A 55 7.73 -2.10 15.32
N LYS A 56 8.02 -0.80 15.15
CA LYS A 56 8.24 0.13 16.27
C LYS A 56 6.98 0.30 17.12
N LYS A 57 5.82 0.47 16.49
CA LYS A 57 4.55 0.69 17.19
C LYS A 57 4.10 -0.53 17.99
N LEU A 58 4.38 -1.73 17.50
CA LEU A 58 3.97 -3.01 18.09
C LEU A 58 5.05 -3.66 18.96
N ASP A 59 6.22 -3.01 19.13
CA ASP A 59 7.40 -3.53 19.82
C ASP A 59 7.85 -4.94 19.33
N ILE A 60 7.78 -5.14 18.02
CA ILE A 60 8.22 -6.39 17.38
C ILE A 60 9.73 -6.29 17.14
N LYS A 61 10.52 -7.04 17.90
CA LYS A 61 11.96 -7.19 17.65
C LYS A 61 12.15 -8.12 16.45
N GLU A 62 12.82 -7.63 15.40
CA GLU A 62 13.16 -8.47 14.25
C GLU A 62 13.96 -9.69 14.73
N LYS A 63 13.43 -10.90 14.47
CA LYS A 63 14.24 -12.12 14.48
C LYS A 63 15.09 -12.10 13.22
N VAL A 64 16.30 -11.58 13.32
CA VAL A 64 17.34 -11.81 12.31
C VAL A 64 17.57 -13.33 12.23
N SER A 65 17.28 -13.92 11.07
CA SER A 65 17.66 -15.29 10.70
C SER A 65 18.06 -15.34 9.23
#